data_AF-A0A6S6S4N1-F1
#
_entry.id   AF-A0A6S6S4N1-F1
#
_cell.length_a   1.000
_cell.length_b   1.000
_cell.length_c   1.000
_cell.angle_alpha   90.00
_cell.angle_beta   90.00
_cell.angle_gamma   90.00
#
_symmetry.space_group_name_H-M   'P 1'
#
loop_
_entity.id
_entity.type
_entity.pdbx_description
1 polymer ?
#
loop_
_entity_poly.entity_id
_entity_poly.type
_entity_poly.pdbx_seq_one_letter_code
_entity_poly.pdbx_strand_id
1 'polypeptide(L)'
;MNTTIKGNAIGSGGTTMTDSTRRLWVLLCAALLPITVSILLTGVFYSLGDYRVVERVPAATDFAAISYPQQGKRVDAVFTAKGVLIKLPENTTQAYLMMKRNQRYWPKHPLGSTPGEWSKEISEPQKNDSRLSLVVLAVGAEGIAQIDQWHETSQKTGEYPGMADIVTAQEIAQVEVRQQ
;
A
#
# COMPACT_ATOMS: atom_id res chain seq x y z
N MET A 1 -82.05 -42.83 -8.24
CA MET A 1 -80.86 -42.26 -8.91
C MET A 1 -79.73 -42.27 -7.90
N ASN A 2 -78.74 -43.17 -8.07
CA ASN A 2 -77.60 -43.34 -7.16
C ASN A 2 -76.41 -42.52 -7.67
N THR A 3 -75.91 -41.61 -6.85
CA THR A 3 -74.74 -40.79 -7.16
C THR A 3 -73.55 -41.33 -6.36
N THR A 4 -72.63 -42.01 -7.06
CA THR A 4 -71.39 -42.55 -6.49
C THR A 4 -70.32 -41.46 -6.42
N ILE A 5 -69.85 -41.12 -5.22
CA ILE A 5 -68.72 -40.22 -5.01
C ILE A 5 -67.42 -41.03 -5.10
N LYS A 6 -66.54 -40.70 -6.06
CA LYS A 6 -65.20 -41.28 -6.18
C LYS A 6 -64.22 -40.45 -5.33
N GLY A 7 -63.60 -41.08 -4.33
CA GLY A 7 -62.49 -40.51 -3.56
C GLY A 7 -61.23 -40.38 -4.41
N ASN A 8 -60.61 -39.21 -4.38
CA ASN A 8 -59.37 -38.90 -5.08
C ASN A 8 -58.20 -39.25 -4.17
N ALA A 9 -57.57 -40.41 -4.40
CA ALA A 9 -56.34 -40.79 -3.71
C ALA A 9 -55.15 -40.08 -4.37
N ILE A 10 -54.63 -39.04 -3.71
CA ILE A 10 -53.36 -38.41 -4.09
C ILE A 10 -52.24 -39.36 -3.66
N GLY A 11 -51.79 -40.20 -4.61
CA GLY A 11 -50.61 -41.03 -4.44
C GLY A 11 -49.37 -40.15 -4.36
N SER A 12 -48.82 -40.01 -3.14
CA SER A 12 -47.46 -39.51 -2.92
C SER A 12 -46.48 -40.56 -3.45
N GLY A 13 -46.10 -40.44 -4.72
CA GLY A 13 -45.04 -41.23 -5.34
C GLY A 13 -43.68 -40.79 -4.82
N GLY A 14 -43.38 -41.09 -3.56
CA GLY A 14 -42.06 -40.92 -2.99
C GLY A 14 -41.11 -41.98 -3.55
N THR A 15 -40.30 -41.62 -4.54
CA THR A 15 -39.16 -42.43 -4.97
C THR A 15 -38.19 -42.60 -3.79
N THR A 16 -38.24 -43.75 -3.15
CA THR A 16 -37.31 -44.12 -2.07
C THR A 16 -35.91 -44.28 -2.65
N MET A 17 -35.08 -43.26 -2.47
CA MET A 17 -33.66 -43.29 -2.79
C MET A 17 -32.97 -44.49 -2.12
N THR A 18 -32.23 -45.29 -2.88
CA THR A 18 -31.45 -46.41 -2.36
C THR A 18 -30.29 -45.91 -1.47
N ASP A 19 -29.93 -46.69 -0.45
CA ASP A 19 -28.89 -46.31 0.53
C ASP A 19 -27.52 -46.05 -0.11
N SER A 20 -27.22 -46.69 -1.24
CA SER A 20 -25.99 -46.46 -2.02
C SER A 20 -25.96 -45.04 -2.61
N THR A 21 -27.08 -44.55 -3.13
CA THR A 21 -27.20 -43.19 -3.66
C THR A 21 -27.06 -42.16 -2.54
N ARG A 22 -27.65 -42.41 -1.36
CA ARG A 22 -27.48 -41.54 -0.19
C ARG A 22 -26.02 -41.41 0.24
N ARG A 23 -25.27 -42.52 0.30
CA ARG A 23 -23.84 -42.52 0.64
C ARG A 23 -22.99 -41.75 -0.36
N LEU A 24 -23.29 -41.88 -1.66
CA LEU A 24 -22.61 -41.13 -2.71
C LEU A 24 -22.82 -39.61 -2.54
N TRP A 25 -24.05 -39.18 -2.29
CA TRP A 25 -24.35 -37.77 -2.07
C TRP A 25 -23.69 -37.21 -0.81
N VAL A 26 -23.68 -37.96 0.29
CA VAL A 26 -22.99 -37.56 1.52
C VAL A 26 -21.49 -37.37 1.29
N LEU A 27 -20.84 -38.30 0.59
CA LEU A 27 -19.41 -38.20 0.26
C LEU A 27 -19.12 -37.03 -0.69
N LEU A 28 -19.98 -36.82 -1.69
CA LEU A 28 -19.84 -35.70 -2.63
C LEU A 28 -19.99 -34.35 -1.93
N CYS A 29 -20.98 -34.20 -1.05
CA CYS A 29 -21.17 -32.99 -0.25
C CYS A 29 -20.01 -32.77 0.73
N ALA A 30 -19.54 -33.82 1.40
CA ALA A 30 -18.41 -33.74 2.33
C ALA A 30 -17.10 -33.32 1.63
N ALA A 31 -16.90 -33.72 0.37
CA ALA A 31 -15.74 -33.35 -0.41
C ALA A 31 -15.84 -31.93 -1.02
N LEU A 32 -17.04 -31.50 -1.44
CA LEU A 32 -17.23 -30.21 -2.13
C LEU A 32 -17.42 -29.04 -1.16
N LEU A 33 -18.01 -29.25 0.01
CA LEU A 33 -18.20 -28.21 1.03
C LEU A 33 -16.92 -27.45 1.39
N PRO A 34 -15.79 -28.10 1.75
CA PRO A 34 -14.58 -27.37 2.13
C PRO A 34 -14.03 -26.53 0.97
N ILE A 35 -14.13 -27.02 -0.27
CA ILE A 35 -13.67 -26.30 -1.46
C ILE A 35 -14.53 -25.04 -1.67
N THR A 36 -15.85 -25.18 -1.61
CA THR A 36 -16.77 -24.04 -1.78
C THR A 36 -16.60 -23.00 -0.68
N VAL A 37 -16.41 -23.42 0.57
CA VAL A 37 -16.15 -22.51 1.70
C VAL A 37 -14.81 -21.79 1.54
N SER A 38 -13.74 -22.47 1.10
CA SER A 38 -12.45 -21.84 0.83
C SER A 38 -12.54 -20.77 -0.26
N ILE A 39 -13.26 -21.05 -1.36
CA ILE A 39 -13.44 -20.08 -2.45
C ILE A 39 -14.23 -18.86 -1.96
N LEU A 40 -15.32 -19.09 -1.21
CA LEU A 40 -16.15 -18.03 -0.64
C LEU A 40 -15.35 -17.14 0.32
N LEU A 41 -14.61 -17.76 1.25
CA LEU A 41 -13.75 -17.02 2.18
C LEU A 41 -12.69 -16.22 1.44
N THR A 42 -12.04 -16.81 0.44
CA THR A 42 -11.04 -16.11 -0.38
C THR A 42 -11.67 -14.91 -1.10
N GLY A 43 -12.84 -15.06 -1.71
CA GLY A 43 -13.58 -13.96 -2.33
C GLY A 43 -13.98 -12.86 -1.35
N VAL A 44 -14.38 -13.22 -0.12
CA VAL A 44 -14.66 -12.27 0.96
C VAL A 44 -13.38 -11.53 1.38
N PHE A 45 -12.25 -12.21 1.52
CA PHE A 45 -10.96 -11.55 1.81
C PHE A 45 -10.49 -10.65 0.67
N TYR A 46 -10.77 -10.98 -0.59
CA TYR A 46 -10.47 -10.11 -1.73
C TYR A 46 -11.39 -8.89 -1.84
N SER A 47 -12.65 -9.02 -1.43
CA SER A 47 -13.63 -7.92 -1.48
C SER A 47 -13.59 -7.02 -0.25
N LEU A 48 -13.27 -7.57 0.92
CA LEU A 48 -13.06 -6.81 2.16
C LEU A 48 -11.63 -6.33 2.32
N GLY A 49 -10.67 -7.03 1.70
CA GLY A 49 -9.31 -6.57 1.60
C GLY A 49 -9.30 -5.37 0.67
N ASP A 50 -9.09 -4.19 1.24
CA ASP A 50 -8.76 -2.97 0.51
C ASP A 50 -7.38 -3.19 -0.12
N TYR A 51 -7.31 -4.05 -1.16
CA TYR A 51 -6.15 -4.30 -2.00
C TYR A 51 -5.95 -3.04 -2.83
N ARG A 52 -5.56 -1.96 -2.16
CA ARG A 52 -4.98 -0.80 -2.79
C ARG A 52 -3.69 -1.32 -3.40
N VAL A 53 -3.74 -1.56 -4.71
CA VAL A 53 -2.53 -1.49 -5.53
C VAL A 53 -1.95 -0.14 -5.14
N VAL A 54 -0.90 -0.14 -4.33
CA VAL A 54 -0.22 1.08 -3.90
C VAL A 54 0.34 1.64 -5.18
N GLU A 55 -0.43 2.54 -5.79
CA GLU A 55 -0.07 3.23 -7.01
C GLU A 55 1.23 3.95 -6.67
N ARG A 56 2.34 3.43 -7.20
CA ARG A 56 3.65 3.96 -6.90
C ARG A 56 3.69 5.37 -7.46
N VAL A 57 3.94 6.34 -6.61
CA VAL A 57 4.14 7.72 -7.06
C VAL A 57 5.30 7.73 -8.05
N PRO A 58 5.11 8.25 -9.27
CA PRO A 58 6.18 8.27 -10.27
C PRO A 58 7.30 9.24 -9.87
N ALA A 59 8.42 9.14 -10.57
CA ALA A 59 9.55 10.07 -10.39
C ALA A 59 9.22 11.50 -10.80
N ALA A 60 8.17 11.70 -11.60
CA ALA A 60 7.67 13.01 -12.03
C ALA A 60 6.15 13.05 -11.97
N THR A 61 5.60 14.08 -11.34
CA THR A 61 4.17 14.40 -11.25
C THR A 61 3.95 15.87 -11.63
N ASP A 62 2.70 16.33 -11.58
CA ASP A 62 2.35 17.75 -11.74
C ASP A 62 2.88 18.66 -10.61
N PHE A 63 3.40 18.08 -9.53
CA PHE A 63 3.84 18.80 -8.33
C PHE A 63 5.38 18.87 -8.24
N ALA A 64 6.08 17.80 -8.58
CA ALA A 64 7.54 17.73 -8.53
C ALA A 64 8.10 16.65 -9.46
N ALA A 65 9.39 16.75 -9.77
CA ALA A 65 10.13 15.70 -10.45
C ALA A 65 11.52 15.50 -9.84
N ILE A 66 11.93 14.24 -9.68
CA ILE A 66 13.29 13.83 -9.33
C ILE A 66 14.01 13.47 -10.63
N SER A 67 14.99 14.27 -11.03
CA SER A 67 15.74 14.08 -12.27
C SER A 67 16.97 13.19 -12.10
N TYR A 68 17.51 13.14 -10.89
CA TYR A 68 18.61 12.23 -10.55
C TYR A 68 18.53 11.84 -9.06
N PRO A 69 18.80 10.58 -8.71
CA PRO A 69 19.10 9.43 -9.58
C PRO A 69 17.88 8.94 -10.39
N GLN A 70 18.11 8.13 -11.42
CA GLN A 70 17.04 7.50 -12.20
C GLN A 70 16.54 6.23 -11.51
N GLN A 71 15.30 5.83 -11.82
CA GLN A 71 14.67 4.62 -11.30
C GLN A 71 15.55 3.36 -11.46
N GLY A 72 15.78 2.66 -10.35
CA GLY A 72 16.53 1.42 -10.27
C GLY A 72 18.06 1.55 -10.39
N LYS A 73 18.59 2.77 -10.53
CA LYS A 73 20.05 2.98 -10.64
C LYS A 73 20.76 2.65 -9.32
N ARG A 74 22.02 2.23 -9.47
CA ARG A 74 22.95 2.12 -8.36
C ARG A 74 23.50 3.50 -8.03
N VAL A 75 23.56 3.81 -6.74
CA VAL A 75 24.14 5.05 -6.20
C VAL A 75 25.16 4.71 -5.12
N ASP A 76 26.18 5.55 -5.02
CA ASP A 76 27.18 5.46 -3.95
C ASP A 76 26.57 5.81 -2.58
N ALA A 77 27.33 5.60 -1.50
CA ALA A 77 26.90 5.97 -0.15
C ALA A 77 26.68 7.48 0.03
N VAL A 78 27.37 8.28 -0.79
CA VAL A 78 27.22 9.73 -0.86
C VAL A 78 26.93 10.08 -2.31
N PHE A 79 25.79 10.70 -2.57
CA PHE A 79 25.40 11.10 -3.92
C PHE A 79 24.53 12.35 -3.89
N THR A 80 24.49 13.08 -5.00
CA THR A 80 23.67 14.30 -5.12
C THR A 80 22.33 13.98 -5.75
N ALA A 81 21.23 14.14 -5.02
CA ALA A 81 19.89 14.10 -5.58
C ALA A 81 19.54 15.44 -6.23
N LYS A 82 18.86 15.41 -7.38
CA LYS A 82 18.44 16.59 -8.13
C LYS A 82 17.00 16.48 -8.61
N GLY A 83 16.35 17.62 -8.77
CA GLY A 83 15.00 17.68 -9.30
C GLY A 83 14.44 19.09 -9.38
N VAL A 84 13.13 19.18 -9.58
CA VAL A 84 12.37 20.41 -9.66
C VAL A 84 11.12 20.30 -8.81
N LEU A 85 10.80 21.36 -8.07
CA LEU A 85 9.51 21.59 -7.44
C LEU A 85 8.69 22.47 -8.38
N ILE A 86 7.51 22.00 -8.81
CA ILE A 86 6.64 22.71 -9.75
C ILE A 86 5.58 23.51 -9.00
N LYS A 87 4.92 22.87 -8.03
CA LYS A 87 3.92 23.48 -7.14
C LYS A 87 3.66 22.58 -5.94
N LEU A 88 3.05 23.13 -4.91
CA LEU A 88 2.58 22.37 -3.74
C LEU A 88 1.08 22.04 -3.87
N PRO A 89 0.64 20.84 -3.42
CA PRO A 89 -0.76 20.55 -3.20
C PRO A 89 -1.43 21.51 -2.21
N GLU A 90 -2.75 21.65 -2.31
CA GLU A 90 -3.54 22.39 -1.32
C GLU A 90 -3.32 21.82 0.10
N ASN A 91 -3.39 22.68 1.11
CA ASN A 91 -3.20 22.33 2.52
C ASN A 91 -1.78 21.85 2.89
N THR A 92 -0.81 22.01 2.00
CA THR A 92 0.62 21.78 2.31
C THR A 92 1.38 23.10 2.33
N THR A 93 2.44 23.17 3.13
CA THR A 93 3.19 24.41 3.37
C THR A 93 4.59 24.34 2.78
N GLN A 94 5.20 23.16 2.75
CA GLN A 94 6.60 23.02 2.36
C GLN A 94 6.89 21.64 1.76
N ALA A 95 7.78 21.58 0.78
CA ALA A 95 8.32 20.33 0.27
C ALA A 95 9.57 19.89 1.05
N TYR A 96 9.69 18.59 1.26
CA TYR A 96 10.84 17.93 1.89
C TYR A 96 11.35 16.79 1.02
N LEU A 97 12.66 16.68 0.92
CA LEU A 97 13.34 15.50 0.41
C LEU A 97 13.54 14.52 1.56
N MET A 98 13.03 13.31 1.35
CA MET A 98 12.94 12.26 2.34
C MET A 98 13.55 10.97 1.78
N MET A 99 14.12 10.17 2.66
CA MET A 99 14.45 8.79 2.36
C MET A 99 13.35 7.86 2.88
N LYS A 100 12.91 6.90 2.06
CA LYS A 100 11.92 5.90 2.43
C LYS A 100 12.52 4.49 2.37
N ARG A 101 12.41 3.75 3.48
CA ARG A 101 12.81 2.33 3.61
C ARG A 101 11.79 1.59 4.47
N ASN A 102 11.36 0.40 4.06
CA ASN A 102 10.40 -0.41 4.81
C ASN A 102 9.15 0.38 5.28
N GLN A 103 8.59 1.21 4.40
CA GLN A 103 7.45 2.09 4.68
C GLN A 103 7.66 3.13 5.79
N ARG A 104 8.92 3.49 6.08
CA ARG A 104 9.26 4.55 7.01
C ARG A 104 10.04 5.65 6.32
N TYR A 105 9.89 6.88 6.82
CA TYR A 105 10.51 8.10 6.30
C TYR A 105 11.65 8.57 7.20
N TRP A 106 12.72 9.04 6.57
CA TRP A 106 13.84 9.72 7.21
C TRP A 106 14.00 11.10 6.53
N PRO A 107 13.64 12.19 7.22
CA PRO A 107 13.84 13.55 6.73
C PRO A 107 15.32 13.82 6.42
N LYS A 108 15.60 14.40 5.25
CA LYS A 108 16.97 14.76 4.84
C LYS A 108 17.13 16.26 4.65
N HIS A 109 16.32 16.87 3.77
CA HIS A 109 16.46 18.29 3.43
C HIS A 109 15.11 18.96 3.17
N PRO A 110 14.87 20.17 3.69
CA PRO A 110 13.80 21.00 3.17
C PRO A 110 14.12 21.45 1.74
N LEU A 111 13.13 21.40 0.85
CA LEU A 111 13.21 21.90 -0.52
C LEU A 111 12.60 23.29 -0.67
N GLY A 112 11.81 23.74 0.31
CA GLY A 112 11.16 25.05 0.33
C GLY A 112 9.69 24.99 -0.09
N SER A 113 9.07 26.16 -0.23
CA SER A 113 7.65 26.31 -0.57
C SER A 113 7.41 26.89 -1.97
N THR A 114 8.46 27.38 -2.61
CA THR A 114 8.40 28.04 -3.92
C THR A 114 8.86 27.11 -5.04
N PRO A 115 8.22 27.15 -6.22
CA PRO A 115 8.70 26.41 -7.38
C PRO A 115 10.16 26.72 -7.72
N GLY A 116 10.92 25.71 -8.12
CA GLY A 116 12.33 25.88 -8.46
C GLY A 116 13.11 24.56 -8.53
N GLU A 117 14.31 24.64 -9.09
CA GLU A 117 15.26 23.53 -9.12
C GLU A 117 15.92 23.33 -7.76
N TRP A 118 16.24 22.07 -7.45
CA TRP A 118 16.95 21.72 -6.23
C TRP A 118 18.05 20.69 -6.50
N SER A 119 19.11 20.78 -5.69
CA SER A 119 20.25 19.87 -5.71
C SER A 119 20.75 19.68 -4.27
N LYS A 120 20.68 18.46 -3.74
CA LYS A 120 21.00 18.15 -2.35
C LYS A 120 21.90 16.93 -2.27
N GLU A 121 22.96 17.03 -1.48
CA GLU A 121 23.80 15.88 -1.16
C GLU A 121 23.08 14.99 -0.15
N ILE A 122 23.04 13.69 -0.45
CA ILE A 122 22.49 12.65 0.39
C ILE A 122 23.64 11.76 0.82
N SER A 123 23.83 11.68 2.13
CA SER A 123 24.72 10.72 2.77
C SER A 123 23.88 9.67 3.48
N GLU A 124 24.14 8.41 3.15
CA GLU A 124 23.58 7.28 3.88
C GLU A 124 24.70 6.27 4.17
N PRO A 125 25.09 6.08 5.44
CA PRO A 125 26.09 5.08 5.80
C PRO A 125 25.64 3.70 5.32
N GLN A 126 26.55 3.01 4.64
CA GLN A 126 26.27 1.83 3.84
C GLN A 126 25.53 0.74 4.62
N LYS A 127 24.43 0.25 4.03
CA LYS A 127 23.85 -1.05 4.38
C LYS A 127 23.63 -1.84 3.08
N ASN A 128 24.52 -2.81 2.84
CA ASN A 128 24.62 -3.58 1.60
C ASN A 128 23.25 -4.06 1.09
N ASP A 129 22.98 -3.79 -0.19
CA ASP A 129 21.87 -4.29 -1.00
C ASP A 129 20.44 -3.93 -0.53
N SER A 130 20.29 -2.85 0.24
CA SER A 130 18.95 -2.37 0.61
C SER A 130 18.33 -1.52 -0.50
N ARG A 131 17.08 -1.84 -0.86
CA ARG A 131 16.24 -0.97 -1.71
C ARG A 131 15.92 0.30 -0.93
N LEU A 132 16.33 1.43 -1.48
CA LEU A 132 16.05 2.76 -0.96
C LEU A 132 15.08 3.45 -1.91
N SER A 133 14.16 4.25 -1.38
CA SER A 133 13.44 5.22 -2.19
C SER A 133 13.77 6.64 -1.74
N LEU A 134 14.00 7.54 -2.69
CA LEU A 134 13.96 8.98 -2.45
C LEU A 134 12.55 9.44 -2.75
N VAL A 135 12.00 10.23 -1.85
CA VAL A 135 10.63 10.71 -1.93
C VAL A 135 10.63 12.22 -1.70
N VAL A 136 9.91 12.94 -2.54
CA VAL A 136 9.54 14.33 -2.25
C VAL A 136 8.17 14.29 -1.59
N LEU A 137 8.11 14.77 -0.34
CA LEU A 137 6.87 14.92 0.43
C LEU A 137 6.48 16.39 0.44
N ALA A 138 5.22 16.70 0.10
CA ALA A 138 4.61 17.98 0.45
C ALA A 138 3.99 17.84 1.84
N VAL A 139 4.33 18.74 2.76
CA VAL A 139 4.03 18.62 4.19
C VAL A 139 3.31 19.87 4.68
N GLY A 140 2.20 19.70 5.39
CA GLY A 140 1.49 20.76 6.10
C GLY A 140 2.16 21.15 7.43
N ALA A 141 1.65 22.19 8.08
CA ALA A 141 2.24 22.76 9.29
C ALA A 141 2.40 21.73 10.45
N GLU A 142 1.43 20.85 10.63
CA GLU A 142 1.49 19.80 11.67
C GLU A 142 2.59 18.77 11.39
N GLY A 143 2.74 18.36 10.12
CA GLY A 143 3.80 17.45 9.72
C GLY A 143 5.19 18.08 9.84
N ILE A 144 5.32 19.39 9.60
CA ILE A 144 6.57 20.13 9.80
C ILE A 144 6.96 20.09 11.28
N ALA A 145 6.02 20.40 12.19
CA ALA A 145 6.28 20.32 13.63
C ALA A 145 6.70 18.90 14.08
N GLN A 146 6.10 17.87 13.47
CA GLN A 146 6.47 16.47 13.73
C GLN A 146 7.90 16.15 13.26
N ILE A 147 8.31 16.66 12.09
CA ILE A 147 9.68 16.52 11.56
C ILE A 147 10.68 17.23 12.46
N ASP A 148 10.35 18.43 12.93
CA ASP A 148 11.22 19.21 13.83
C ASP A 148 11.40 18.50 15.18
N GLN A 149 10.32 17.99 15.76
CA GLN A 149 10.38 17.19 16.98
C GLN A 149 11.20 15.91 16.79
N TRP A 150 11.08 15.27 15.63
CA TRP A 150 11.87 14.10 15.27
C TRP A 150 13.37 14.43 15.25
N HIS A 151 13.75 15.55 14.61
CA HIS A 151 15.14 16.01 14.59
C HIS A 151 15.66 16.31 16.00
N GLU A 152 14.90 17.05 16.80
CA GLU A 152 15.27 17.40 18.18
C GLU A 152 15.49 16.15 19.04
N THR A 153 14.55 15.20 18.97
CA THR A 153 14.64 13.93 19.73
C THR A 153 15.82 13.08 19.26
N SER A 154 16.04 13.00 17.94
CA SER A 154 17.14 12.22 17.37
C SER A 154 18.51 12.80 17.73
N GLN A 155 18.62 14.13 17.77
CA GLN A 155 19.84 14.81 18.22
C GLN A 155 20.12 14.57 19.72
N LYS A 156 19.08 14.60 20.57
CA LYS A 156 19.23 14.35 22.00
C LYS A 156 19.61 12.91 22.34
N THR A 157 19.07 11.94 21.60
CA THR A 157 19.24 10.51 21.87
C THR A 157 20.38 9.86 21.09
N GLY A 158 20.76 10.44 19.95
CA GLY A 158 21.67 9.81 18.98
C GLY A 158 21.01 8.72 18.12
N GLU A 159 19.73 8.43 18.35
CA GLU A 159 18.97 7.44 17.59
C GLU A 159 18.14 8.12 16.49
N TYR A 160 18.09 7.52 15.29
CA TYR A 160 17.36 8.07 14.15
C TYR A 160 16.29 7.09 13.65
N PRO A 161 15.23 6.83 14.43
CA PRO A 161 14.18 5.90 14.04
C PRO A 161 13.41 6.45 12.84
N GLY A 162 13.08 5.62 11.86
CA GLY A 162 12.24 6.06 10.74
C GLY A 162 10.81 6.38 11.19
N MET A 163 10.24 7.46 10.68
CA MET A 163 8.86 7.90 10.92
C MET A 163 7.90 7.00 10.13
N ALA A 164 6.93 6.39 10.79
CA ALA A 164 5.96 5.51 10.12
C ALA A 164 4.94 6.30 9.29
N ASP A 165 4.56 7.47 9.78
CA ASP A 165 3.61 8.37 9.13
C ASP A 165 3.96 9.82 9.47
N ILE A 166 3.58 10.74 8.57
CA ILE A 166 3.75 12.17 8.74
C ILE A 166 2.39 12.83 8.50
N VAL A 167 1.88 13.49 9.53
CA VAL A 167 0.56 14.13 9.49
C VAL A 167 0.54 15.21 8.40
N THR A 168 -0.57 15.32 7.65
CA THR A 168 -0.72 16.28 6.55
C THR A 168 0.40 16.19 5.49
N ALA A 169 0.88 14.97 5.21
CA ALA A 169 1.90 14.75 4.18
C ALA A 169 1.34 14.03 2.94
N GLN A 170 1.83 14.43 1.77
CA GLN A 170 1.52 13.79 0.49
C GLN A 170 2.80 13.50 -0.27
N GLU A 171 2.98 12.25 -0.72
CA GLU A 171 4.05 11.88 -1.65
C GLU A 171 3.76 12.50 -3.01
N ILE A 172 4.66 13.38 -3.46
CA ILE A 172 4.49 14.12 -4.73
C ILE A 172 5.53 13.74 -5.78
N ALA A 173 6.60 13.02 -5.43
CA ALA A 173 7.48 12.34 -6.38
C ALA A 173 8.25 11.23 -5.67
N GLN A 174 8.55 10.13 -6.35
CA GLN A 174 9.36 9.05 -5.78
C GLN A 174 10.26 8.40 -6.83
N VAL A 175 11.48 8.05 -6.42
CA VAL A 175 12.40 7.21 -7.21
C VAL A 175 13.00 6.13 -6.32
N GLU A 176 12.95 4.87 -6.78
CA GLU A 176 13.62 3.75 -6.12
C GLU A 176 15.05 3.61 -6.65
N VAL A 177 16.01 3.37 -5.77
CA VAL A 177 17.43 3.23 -6.09
C VAL A 177 18.02 2.04 -5.34
N ARG A 178 19.20 1.61 -5.79
CA ARG A 178 19.98 0.56 -5.14
C ARG A 178 21.27 1.17 -4.62
N GLN A 179 21.61 0.92 -3.36
CA GLN A 179 22.91 1.36 -2.83
C GLN A 179 24.00 0.37 -3.28
N GLN A 180 25.13 0.89 -3.74
CA GLN A 180 26.32 0.10 -4.08
C GLN A 180 27.14 -0.26 -2.84
#